data_AF-A0A1M5U1Y4-F1
#
_entry.id   AF-A0A1M5U1Y4-F1
#
_cell.length_a   1.000
_cell.length_b   1.000
_cell.length_c   1.000
_cell.angle_alpha   90.00
_cell.angle_beta   90.00
_cell.angle_gamma   90.00
#
_symmetry.space_group_name_H-M   'P 1'
#
loop_
_entity.id
_entity.type
_entity.pdbx_description
1 polymer ?
#
loop_
_entity_poly.entity_id
_entity_poly.type
_entity_poly.pdbx_seq_one_letter_code
_entity_poly.pdbx_strand_id
1 'polypeptide(L)' 'MCEVKDIAEQIEKIRKDMNELLKEKSDLLDPEVVAVSQMLDSVLNEYYRILNQSMDK' A
#
# COMPACT_ATOMS: atom_id res chain seq x y z
N MET A 1 -9.98 7.87 -15.08
CA MET A 1 -9.07 6.73 -15.34
C MET A 1 -7.66 6.94 -14.77
N CYS A 2 -7.17 8.17 -14.57
CA CYS A 2 -5.85 8.42 -13.97
C CYS A 2 -5.76 8.06 -12.48
N GLU A 3 -6.71 8.47 -11.64
CA GLU A 3 -6.61 8.31 -10.16
C GLU A 3 -6.41 6.86 -9.70
N VAL A 4 -7.17 5.90 -10.26
CA VAL A 4 -7.06 4.48 -9.93
C VAL A 4 -5.69 3.91 -10.32
N LYS A 5 -5.12 4.40 -11.43
CA LYS A 5 -3.81 3.98 -11.89
C LYS A 5 -2.72 4.58 -11.00
N ASP A 6 -2.84 5.86 -10.65
CA ASP A 6 -1.85 6.59 -9.85
C ASP A 6 -1.76 6.02 -8.42
N ILE A 7 -2.88 5.61 -7.83
CA ILE A 7 -2.88 4.97 -6.52
C ILE A 7 -2.38 3.51 -6.59
N ALA A 8 -2.64 2.79 -7.70
CA ALA A 8 -2.07 1.45 -7.91
C ALA A 8 -0.55 1.49 -8.04
N GLU A 9 0.00 2.51 -8.71
CA GLU A 9 1.45 2.73 -8.79
C GLU A 9 2.06 3.02 -7.40
N GLN A 10 1.35 3.77 -6.55
CA GLN A 10 1.77 4.01 -5.16
C GLN A 10 1.74 2.74 -4.30
N ILE A 11 0.71 1.91 -4.44
CA ILE A 11 0.63 0.60 -3.76
C ILE A 11 1.84 -0.26 -4.13
N GLU A 12 2.16 -0.34 -5.43
CA GLU A 12 3.29 -1.14 -5.90
C GLU A 12 4.64 -0.61 -5.41
N LYS A 13 4.79 0.71 -5.29
CA LYS A 13 5.99 1.30 -4.71
C LYS A 13 6.14 0.93 -3.24
N ILE A 14 5.10 1.15 -2.43
CA ILE A 14 5.13 0.86 -0.99
C ILE A 14 5.35 -0.65 -0.75
N ARG A 15 4.76 -1.52 -1.57
CA ARG A 15 4.97 -2.96 -1.51
C ARG A 15 6.43 -3.36 -1.78
N LYS A 16 7.09 -2.70 -2.73
CA LYS A 16 8.52 -2.93 -2.99
C LYS A 16 9.38 -2.45 -1.83
N ASP A 17 9.12 -1.25 -1.33
CA ASP A 17 9.85 -0.67 -0.21
C ASP A 17 9.72 -1.56 1.04
N MET A 18 8.52 -2.09 1.31
CA MET A 18 8.29 -3.05 2.40
C MET A 18 9.08 -4.35 2.20
N ASN A 19 9.11 -4.90 0.98
CA ASN A 19 9.85 -6.13 0.70
C ASN A 19 11.36 -5.96 0.82
N GLU A 20 11.91 -4.80 0.45
CA GLU A 20 13.33 -4.52 0.68
C GLU A 20 13.61 -4.35 2.17
N LEU A 21 12.75 -3.63 2.90
CA LEU A 21 12.86 -3.49 4.36
C LEU A 21 12.80 -4.85 5.06
N LEU A 22 11.98 -5.79 4.60
CA LEU A 22 11.90 -7.15 5.13
C LEU A 22 13.13 -8.02 4.84
N LYS A 23 13.86 -7.73 3.75
CA LYS A 23 15.15 -8.39 3.49
C LYS A 23 16.23 -7.87 4.42
N GLU A 24 16.18 -6.59 4.76
CA GLU A 24 17.12 -5.94 5.69
C GLU A 24 16.80 -6.26 7.15
N LYS A 25 15.52 -6.25 7.50
CA LYS A 25 14.98 -6.55 8.82
C LYS A 25 14.33 -7.92 8.78
N SER A 26 15.03 -8.93 9.31
CA SER A 26 14.51 -10.31 9.38
C SER A 26 13.35 -10.48 10.38
N ASP A 27 12.92 -9.41 11.04
CA ASP A 27 11.84 -9.40 12.02
C ASP A 27 10.62 -8.65 11.48
N LEU A 28 9.51 -9.37 11.33
CA LEU A 28 8.23 -8.81 10.89
C LEU A 28 7.61 -7.85 11.93
N LEU A 29 8.03 -7.94 13.19
CA LEU A 29 7.57 -7.10 14.29
C LEU A 29 8.45 -5.87 14.49
N ASP A 30 9.48 -5.68 13.66
CA ASP A 30 10.27 -4.45 13.67
C ASP A 30 9.31 -3.25 13.51
N PRO A 31 9.39 -2.23 14.39
CA PRO A 31 8.48 -1.09 14.34
C PRO A 31 8.42 -0.37 12.99
N GLU A 32 9.52 -0.40 12.23
CA GLU A 32 9.61 0.17 10.88
C GLU A 32 8.82 -0.67 9.87
N VAL A 33 8.93 -2.00 9.97
CA VAL A 33 8.15 -2.95 9.14
C VAL A 33 6.66 -2.80 9.43
N VAL A 34 6.29 -2.69 10.71
CA VAL A 34 4.90 -2.47 11.12
C VAL A 34 4.37 -1.13 10.60
N ALA A 35 5.16 -0.06 10.68
CA ALA A 35 4.78 1.26 10.18
C ALA A 35 4.54 1.24 8.66
N VAL A 36 5.45 0.64 7.88
CA VAL A 36 5.30 0.51 6.42
C VAL A 36 4.08 -0.35 6.07
N SER A 37 3.83 -1.43 6.81
CA SER A 37 2.64 -2.26 6.63
C SER A 37 1.33 -1.50 6.85
N GLN A 38 1.27 -0.64 7.88
CA GLN A 38 0.10 0.21 8.15
C GLN A 38 -0.10 1.29 7.08
N MET A 39 0.99 1.83 6.53
CA MET A 39 0.91 2.77 5.40
C MET A 39 0.36 2.07 4.15
N LEU A 40 0.82 0.86 3.85
CA LEU A 40 0.31 0.06 2.74
C LEU A 40 -1.20 -0.20 2.88
N ASP A 41 -1.64 -0.58 4.08
CA ASP A 41 -3.06 -0.81 4.37
C ASP A 41 -3.91 0.44 4.16
N SER A 42 -3.42 1.61 4.60
CA SER A 42 -4.11 2.89 4.42
C SER A 42 -4.31 3.24 2.94
N VAL A 43 -3.30 3.01 2.11
CA VAL A 43 -3.38 3.28 0.65
C VAL A 43 -4.28 2.26 -0.05
N LEU A 44 -4.25 0.99 0.36
CA LEU A 44 -5.17 -0.04 -0.14
C LEU A 44 -6.63 0.31 0.18
N ASN A 45 -6.91 0.76 1.40
CA ASN A 45 -8.26 1.18 1.79
C ASN A 45 -8.78 2.34 0.93
N GLU A 46 -7.92 3.32 0.61
CA GLU A 46 -8.29 4.42 -0.27
C GLU A 46 -8.52 3.95 -1.72
N TYR A 47 -7.69 3.02 -2.23
CA TYR A 47 -7.92 2.40 -3.53
C TYR A 47 -9.27 1.68 -3.60
N TYR A 48 -9.61 0.90 -2.58
CA TYR A 48 -10.91 0.23 -2.49
C TYR A 48 -12.07 1.23 -2.45
N ARG A 49 -11.90 2.35 -1.74
CA ARG A 49 -12.92 3.42 -1.68
C ARG A 49 -13.17 4.03 -3.05
N ILE A 50 -12.11 4.38 -3.79
CA ILE A 50 -12.20 4.94 -5.14
C ILE A 50 -12.87 3.95 -6.09
N LEU A 51 -12.49 2.66 -6.01
CA LEU A 51 -13.12 1.62 -6.82
C LEU A 51 -14.62 1.49 -6.52
N ASN A 52 -15.03 1.43 -5.25
CA ASN A 52 -16.44 1.32 -4.89
C ASN A 52 -17.26 2.54 -5.36
N GLN A 53 -16.71 3.75 -5.25
CA GLN A 53 -17.34 4.96 -5.78
C GLN A 53 -17.50 4.96 -7.31
N SER A 54 -16.63 4.22 -8.02
CA SER A 54 -16.71 4.06 -9.47
C SER A 54 -17.69 2.97 -9.93
N MET A 55 -18.05 2.03 -9.05
CA MET A 55 -18.99 0.93 -9.33
C MET A 55 -20.44 1.27 -8.96
N ASP A 56 -20.68 2.26 -8.09
CA ASP A 56 -22.02 2.75 -7.70
C ASP A 56 -22.62 3.77 -8.68
N LYS A 57 -22.10 3.88 -9.91
CA LYS A 57 -22.60 4.79 -10.96
C LYS A 57 -23.11 4.07 -12.19
#